data_AF-A0A7X6SU66-F1
#
_entry.id   AF-A0A7X6SU66-F1
#
_cell.length_a   1.000
_cell.length_b   1.000
_cell.length_c   1.000
_cell.angle_alpha   90.00
_cell.angle_beta   90.00
_cell.angle_gamma   90.00
#
_symmetry.space_group_name_H-M   'P 1'
#
loop_
_entity.id
_entity.type
_entity.pdbx_description
1 polymer ?
#
loop_
_entity_poly.entity_id
_entity_poly.type
_entity_poly.pdbx_seq_one_letter_code
_entity_poly.pdbx_strand_id
1 'polypeptide(L)'
;MIGRQVIKSGRKWESKEELLEFMEQNWNKEEYGDFFFGRPTSGSVAEYICLPATRRFMVIVYPKKEKVVLTVCDAPEGLQSRLVQSIPHQGRIITSAITLAELGSYEKERKGPAEEVLQGYTAYMKELLGIR
;
A
#
# COMPACT_ATOMS: atom_id res chain seq x y z
N MET A 1 -7.97 13.13 5.49
CA MET A 1 -8.68 12.63 4.30
C MET A 1 -8.61 11.11 4.37
N ILE A 2 -9.75 10.42 4.38
CA ILE A 2 -9.77 8.95 4.40
C ILE A 2 -9.22 8.44 3.06
N GLY A 3 -8.40 7.40 3.10
CA GLY A 3 -7.80 6.78 1.93
C GLY A 3 -6.54 7.46 1.39
N ARG A 4 -5.97 8.46 2.09
CA ARG A 4 -4.71 9.11 1.67
C ARG A 4 -3.87 9.55 2.86
N GLN A 5 -2.64 9.07 2.92
CA GLN A 5 -1.61 9.49 3.88
C GLN A 5 -0.44 10.17 3.18
N VAL A 6 0.10 11.20 3.83
CA VAL A 6 1.24 11.97 3.33
C VAL A 6 2.27 12.08 4.42
N ILE A 7 3.41 11.42 4.21
CA ILE A 7 4.53 11.41 5.14
C ILE A 7 5.56 12.41 4.62
N LYS A 8 6.02 13.35 5.45
CA LYS A 8 7.15 14.23 5.11
C LYS A 8 8.44 13.44 5.30
N SER A 9 9.13 13.10 4.22
CA SER A 9 10.45 12.49 4.31
C SER A 9 11.48 13.58 4.57
N GLY A 10 12.37 13.39 5.55
CA GLY A 10 13.50 14.30 5.79
C GLY A 10 14.50 14.36 4.63
N ARG A 11 14.30 13.54 3.59
CA ARG A 11 15.02 13.54 2.32
C ARG A 11 14.11 13.91 1.16
N LYS A 12 14.71 14.47 0.10
CA LYS A 12 14.05 14.72 -1.17
C LYS A 12 14.19 13.49 -2.07
N TRP A 13 13.08 13.04 -2.63
CA TRP A 13 13.05 11.98 -3.64
C TRP A 13 13.17 12.58 -5.03
N GLU A 14 14.11 12.08 -5.81
CA GLU A 14 14.37 12.53 -7.18
C GLU A 14 13.47 11.83 -8.19
N SER A 15 13.11 10.57 -7.93
CA SER A 15 12.30 9.76 -8.84
C SER A 15 11.47 8.70 -8.11
N LYS A 16 10.58 8.00 -8.85
CA LYS A 16 9.82 6.87 -8.29
C LYS A 16 10.69 5.64 -8.10
N GLU A 17 11.68 5.50 -8.98
CA GLU A 17 12.65 4.43 -9.02
C GLU A 17 13.54 4.48 -7.77
N GLU A 18 13.92 5.66 -7.30
CA GLU A 18 14.66 5.82 -6.04
C GLU A 18 13.83 5.35 -4.82
N LEU A 19 12.53 5.65 -4.81
CA LEU A 19 11.62 5.14 -3.77
C LEU A 19 11.42 3.63 -3.88
N LEU A 20 11.35 3.10 -5.10
CA LEU A 20 11.25 1.67 -5.35
C LEU A 20 12.49 0.94 -4.83
N GLU A 21 13.69 1.39 -5.18
CA GLU A 21 14.95 0.82 -4.69
C GLU A 21 15.04 0.86 -3.16
N PHE A 22 14.65 1.98 -2.57
CA PHE A 22 14.58 2.11 -1.12
C PHE A 22 13.63 1.07 -0.49
N MET A 23 12.43 0.90 -1.06
CA MET A 23 11.48 -0.09 -0.57
C MET A 23 11.99 -1.52 -0.79
N GLU A 24 12.58 -1.85 -1.94
CA GLU A 24 13.15 -3.19 -2.19
C GLU A 24 14.24 -3.56 -1.18
N GLN A 25 15.03 -2.60 -0.71
CA GLN A 25 16.11 -2.84 0.24
C GLN A 25 15.63 -2.94 1.70
N ASN A 26 14.56 -2.25 2.07
CA ASN A 26 14.20 -2.01 3.48
C ASN A 26 12.83 -2.59 3.88
N TRP A 27 11.99 -2.98 2.92
CA TRP A 27 10.65 -3.46 3.20
C TRP A 27 10.65 -4.93 3.61
N ASN A 28 10.07 -5.23 4.77
CA ASN A 28 9.85 -6.58 5.23
C ASN A 28 8.65 -7.20 4.47
N LYS A 29 8.96 -7.91 3.37
CA LYS A 29 7.98 -8.59 2.52
C LYS A 29 7.26 -9.76 3.22
N GLU A 30 7.87 -10.35 4.24
CA GLU A 30 7.24 -11.46 5.00
C GLU A 30 6.11 -10.96 5.90
N GLU A 31 6.32 -9.82 6.57
CA GLU A 31 5.37 -9.28 7.54
C GLU A 31 4.32 -8.37 6.90
N TYR A 32 4.73 -7.55 5.92
CA TYR A 32 3.88 -6.52 5.30
C TYR A 32 3.40 -6.89 3.89
N GLY A 33 3.77 -8.07 3.40
CA GLY A 33 3.44 -8.54 2.06
C GLY A 33 4.38 -8.00 0.99
N ASP A 34 4.48 -8.77 -0.09
CA ASP A 34 5.23 -8.35 -1.27
C ASP A 34 4.45 -7.28 -2.05
N PHE A 35 5.17 -6.48 -2.82
CA PHE A 35 4.64 -5.41 -3.64
C PHE A 35 5.15 -5.51 -5.07
N PHE A 36 4.51 -4.78 -5.98
CA PHE A 36 4.98 -4.71 -7.35
C PHE A 36 4.98 -3.27 -7.85
N PHE A 37 5.87 -2.99 -8.80
CA PHE A 37 5.87 -1.72 -9.53
C PHE A 37 5.11 -1.88 -10.84
N GLY A 38 4.18 -0.97 -11.12
CA GLY A 38 3.46 -0.96 -12.39
C GLY A 38 2.22 -0.11 -12.38
N ARG A 39 1.41 -0.26 -13.43
CA ARG A 39 0.16 0.50 -13.55
C ARG A 39 -0.93 -0.14 -12.69
N PRO A 40 -1.56 0.62 -11.78
CA PRO A 40 -2.62 0.11 -10.94
C PRO A 40 -3.87 -0.25 -11.74
N THR A 41 -4.14 0.40 -12.87
CA THR A 41 -5.23 0.07 -13.79
C THR A 41 -4.74 0.26 -15.22
N SER A 42 -5.38 -0.39 -16.20
CA SER A 42 -5.06 -0.19 -17.62
C SER A 42 -5.25 1.26 -18.08
N GLY A 43 -6.11 2.02 -17.39
CA GLY A 43 -6.34 3.45 -17.63
C GLY A 43 -5.37 4.38 -16.88
N SER A 44 -4.49 3.86 -16.02
CA SER A 44 -3.51 4.69 -15.33
C SER A 44 -2.40 5.11 -16.29
N VAL A 45 -2.20 6.41 -16.43
CA VAL A 45 -1.11 6.98 -17.24
C VAL A 45 0.26 6.77 -16.59
N ALA A 46 0.28 6.56 -15.27
CA ALA A 46 1.51 6.48 -14.49
C ALA A 46 1.63 5.14 -13.74
N GLU A 47 2.88 4.73 -13.54
CA GLU A 47 3.25 3.57 -12.72
C GLU A 47 3.44 3.98 -11.26
N TYR A 48 3.14 3.05 -10.36
CA TYR A 48 3.19 3.22 -8.92
C TYR A 48 3.72 1.96 -8.27
N ILE A 49 4.21 2.10 -7.04
CA ILE A 49 4.48 0.96 -6.16
C ILE A 49 3.14 0.56 -5.56
N CYS A 50 2.73 -0.68 -5.77
CA CYS A 50 1.40 -1.18 -5.42
C CYS A 50 1.51 -2.22 -4.30
N LEU A 51 0.94 -1.90 -3.13
CA LEU A 51 0.88 -2.76 -1.95
C LEU A 51 -0.53 -3.38 -1.83
N PRO A 52 -0.65 -4.67 -1.48
CA PRO A 52 -1.94 -5.30 -1.26
C PRO A 52 -2.66 -4.72 -0.04
N ALA A 53 -3.96 -4.42 -0.13
CA ALA A 53 -4.72 -3.98 1.03
C ALA A 53 -5.85 -4.95 1.38
N THR A 54 -6.69 -5.26 0.41
CA THR A 54 -7.78 -6.23 0.50
C THR A 54 -7.94 -6.92 -0.87
N ARG A 55 -8.94 -7.79 -1.04
CA ARG A 55 -9.23 -8.36 -2.36
C ARG A 55 -9.62 -7.29 -3.38
N ARG A 56 -10.32 -6.22 -2.96
CA ARG A 56 -10.85 -5.18 -3.86
C ARG A 56 -10.04 -3.90 -3.88
N PHE A 57 -9.16 -3.69 -2.91
CA PHE A 57 -8.38 -2.47 -2.78
C PHE A 57 -6.89 -2.75 -2.65
N MET A 58 -6.09 -1.80 -3.10
CA MET A 58 -4.64 -1.75 -2.91
C MET A 58 -4.22 -0.36 -2.44
N VAL A 59 -3.01 -0.25 -1.93
CA VAL A 59 -2.38 1.02 -1.59
C VAL A 59 -1.29 1.33 -2.61
N ILE A 60 -1.43 2.45 -3.31
CA ILE A 60 -0.36 2.98 -4.16
C ILE A 60 0.56 3.89 -3.35
N VAL A 61 1.86 3.74 -3.58
CA VAL A 61 2.91 4.54 -2.95
C VAL A 61 3.69 5.28 -4.03
N TYR A 62 3.93 6.57 -3.81
CA TYR A 62 4.74 7.39 -4.69
C TYR A 62 5.37 8.59 -3.97
N PRO A 63 6.54 9.06 -4.44
CA PRO A 63 7.15 10.27 -3.92
C PRO A 63 6.48 11.53 -4.49
N LYS A 64 6.51 12.60 -3.70
CA LYS A 64 6.13 13.96 -4.08
C LYS A 64 7.11 14.95 -3.42
N LYS A 65 8.27 15.17 -4.07
CA LYS A 65 9.39 15.97 -3.54
C LYS A 65 9.90 15.40 -2.21
N GLU A 66 9.74 16.12 -1.11
CA GLU A 66 10.14 15.74 0.25
C GLU A 66 9.04 14.96 0.99
N LYS A 67 8.19 14.25 0.23
CA LYS A 67 7.05 13.54 0.79
C LYS A 67 6.91 12.18 0.14
N VAL A 68 6.47 11.20 0.91
CA VAL A 68 5.96 9.93 0.43
C VAL A 68 4.45 9.95 0.61
N VAL A 69 3.72 9.62 -0.45
CA VAL A 69 2.26 9.56 -0.44
C VAL A 69 1.83 8.11 -0.53
N LEU A 70 0.94 7.70 0.37
CA LEU A 70 0.24 6.43 0.31
C LEU A 70 -1.25 6.71 0.05
N THR A 71 -1.89 5.99 -0.86
CA THR A 71 -3.29 6.21 -1.21
C THR A 71 -4.00 4.91 -1.53
N VAL A 72 -5.19 4.71 -0.98
CA VAL A 72 -6.04 3.55 -1.28
C VAL A 72 -6.74 3.76 -2.62
N CYS A 73 -6.69 2.76 -3.49
CA CYS A 73 -7.44 2.71 -4.74
C CYS A 73 -7.91 1.28 -5.03
N ASP A 74 -8.76 1.16 -6.05
CA ASP A 74 -9.38 -0.10 -6.43
C ASP A 74 -8.36 -1.01 -7.11
N ALA A 75 -8.35 -2.27 -6.71
CA ALA A 75 -7.59 -3.32 -7.36
C ALA A 75 -8.35 -3.82 -8.61
N PRO A 76 -7.75 -3.79 -9.81
CA PRO A 76 -8.37 -4.40 -10.99
C PRO A 76 -8.58 -5.89 -10.79
N GLU A 77 -9.63 -6.43 -11.40
CA GLU A 77 -9.93 -7.87 -11.36
C GLU A 77 -8.72 -8.75 -11.72
N GLY A 78 -7.92 -8.36 -12.73
CA GLY A 78 -6.72 -9.10 -13.14
C GLY A 78 -5.54 -9.05 -12.15
N LEU A 79 -5.57 -8.14 -11.17
CA LEU A 79 -4.56 -8.03 -10.12
C LEU A 79 -5.01 -8.66 -8.81
N GLN A 80 -6.31 -8.92 -8.62
CA GLN A 80 -6.85 -9.47 -7.37
C GLN A 80 -6.19 -10.81 -7.00
N SER A 81 -6.01 -11.71 -7.97
CA SER A 81 -5.35 -13.01 -7.74
C SER A 81 -3.88 -12.86 -7.33
N ARG A 82 -3.18 -11.85 -7.84
CA ARG A 82 -1.78 -11.55 -7.48
C ARG A 82 -1.69 -10.90 -6.10
N LEU A 83 -2.64 -10.03 -5.77
CA LEU A 83 -2.76 -9.41 -4.45
C LEU A 83 -3.10 -10.46 -3.39
N VAL A 84 -4.02 -11.39 -3.67
CA VAL A 84 -4.36 -12.50 -2.75
C VAL A 84 -3.13 -13.34 -2.40
N GLN A 85 -2.22 -13.55 -3.36
CA GLN A 85 -0.97 -14.29 -3.14
C GLN A 85 0.07 -13.48 -2.38
N SER A 86 0.08 -12.15 -2.50
CA SER A 86 1.01 -11.27 -1.78
C SER A 86 0.50 -10.81 -0.41
N ILE A 87 -0.73 -11.17 -0.04
CA ILE A 87 -1.27 -10.96 1.30
C ILE A 87 -0.47 -11.82 2.30
N PRO A 88 0.18 -11.19 3.30
CA PRO A 88 0.98 -11.92 4.25
C PRO A 88 0.09 -12.86 5.08
N HIS A 89 0.47 -14.14 5.14
CA HIS A 89 -0.22 -15.13 5.96
C HIS A 89 0.08 -14.97 7.47
N GLN A 90 1.05 -14.11 7.84
CA GLN A 90 1.62 -14.04 9.19
C GLN A 90 1.64 -12.65 9.84
N GLY A 91 1.16 -11.59 9.18
CA GLY A 91 1.04 -10.25 9.77
C GLY A 91 -0.28 -10.08 10.53
N ARG A 92 -0.27 -10.15 11.88
CA ARG A 92 -1.48 -10.14 12.75
C ARG A 92 -2.49 -9.01 12.45
N ILE A 93 -2.01 -7.84 12.01
CA ILE A 93 -2.85 -6.67 11.74
C ILE A 93 -3.51 -6.78 10.35
N ILE A 94 -2.76 -7.19 9.34
CA ILE A 94 -3.21 -7.21 7.94
C ILE A 94 -4.17 -8.38 7.70
N THR A 95 -3.89 -9.56 8.26
CA THR A 95 -4.76 -10.74 8.09
C THR A 95 -6.15 -10.51 8.66
N SER A 96 -6.26 -9.88 9.84
CA SER A 96 -7.55 -9.65 10.52
C SER A 96 -8.47 -8.70 9.74
N ALA A 97 -7.93 -7.59 9.24
CA ALA A 97 -8.66 -6.63 8.42
C ALA A 97 -9.14 -7.26 7.10
N ILE A 98 -8.30 -8.09 6.47
CA ILE A 98 -8.62 -8.75 5.21
C ILE A 98 -9.73 -9.80 5.37
N THR A 99 -9.72 -10.60 6.44
CA THR A 99 -10.80 -11.56 6.70
C THR A 99 -12.13 -10.84 6.96
N LEU A 100 -12.10 -9.68 7.62
CA LEU A 100 -13.30 -8.85 7.84
C LEU A 100 -13.84 -8.22 6.55
N ALA A 101 -12.97 -7.91 5.57
CA ALA A 101 -13.36 -7.36 4.27
C ALA A 101 -14.27 -8.31 3.46
N GLU A 102 -14.08 -9.63 3.60
CA GLU A 102 -14.84 -10.65 2.85
C GLU A 102 -16.35 -10.67 3.18
N LEU A 103 -16.76 -10.02 4.27
CA LEU A 103 -18.14 -10.02 4.78
C LEU A 103 -18.87 -8.67 4.62
N GLY A 104 -18.19 -7.64 4.07
CA GLY A 104 -18.65 -6.24 4.07
C GLY A 104 -19.15 -5.68 2.73
N SER A 105 -19.87 -4.55 2.78
CA SER A 105 -20.16 -3.74 1.58
C SER A 105 -18.91 -2.99 1.10
N TYR A 106 -18.81 -2.70 -0.20
CA TYR A 106 -17.64 -2.05 -0.81
C TYR A 106 -17.21 -0.75 -0.09
N GLU A 107 -18.16 0.14 0.27
CA GLU A 107 -17.82 1.35 1.02
C GLU A 107 -17.34 1.08 2.45
N LYS A 108 -17.87 0.05 3.11
CA LYS A 108 -17.44 -0.35 4.46
C LYS A 108 -16.04 -0.95 4.41
N GLU A 109 -15.76 -1.75 3.39
CA GLU A 109 -14.43 -2.33 3.12
C GLU A 109 -13.39 -1.21 2.91
N ARG A 110 -13.73 -0.21 2.09
CA ARG A 110 -12.85 0.94 1.83
C ARG A 110 -12.56 1.79 3.07
N LYS A 111 -13.59 2.09 3.86
CA LYS A 111 -13.47 2.99 5.03
C LYS A 111 -13.02 2.27 6.31
N GLY A 112 -13.07 0.94 6.35
CA GLY A 112 -12.63 0.10 7.46
C GLY A 112 -11.35 -0.65 7.09
N PRO A 113 -11.42 -1.93 6.70
CA PRO A 113 -10.25 -2.77 6.41
C PRO A 113 -9.16 -2.15 5.54
N ALA A 114 -9.51 -1.55 4.41
CA ALA A 114 -8.51 -0.96 3.51
C ALA A 114 -7.83 0.28 4.13
N GLU A 115 -8.56 1.04 4.95
CA GLU A 115 -8.00 2.16 5.70
C GLU A 115 -7.10 1.67 6.83
N GLU A 116 -7.48 0.61 7.56
CA GLU A 116 -6.63 0.02 8.60
C GLU A 116 -5.29 -0.46 8.03
N VAL A 117 -5.31 -1.12 6.88
CA VAL A 117 -4.08 -1.53 6.19
C VAL A 117 -3.28 -0.31 5.71
N LEU A 118 -3.92 0.73 5.18
CA LEU A 118 -3.25 1.99 4.85
C LEU A 118 -2.55 2.60 6.08
N GLN A 119 -3.19 2.60 7.24
CA GLN A 119 -2.59 3.10 8.48
C GLN A 119 -1.40 2.25 8.91
N GLY A 120 -1.51 0.91 8.83
CA GLY A 120 -0.41 -0.02 9.10
C GLY A 120 0.80 0.23 8.21
N TYR A 121 0.60 0.32 6.89
CA TYR A 121 1.66 0.66 5.95
C TYR A 121 2.23 2.06 6.16
N THR A 122 1.40 3.02 6.56
CA THR A 122 1.86 4.37 6.87
C THR A 122 2.74 4.39 8.11
N ALA A 123 2.37 3.65 9.15
CA ALA A 123 3.16 3.53 10.37
C ALA A 123 4.52 2.88 10.06
N TYR A 124 4.52 1.75 9.35
CA TYR A 124 5.75 1.07 8.98
C TYR A 124 6.65 1.92 8.06
N MET A 125 6.06 2.58 7.06
CA MET A 125 6.81 3.49 6.19
C MET A 125 7.43 4.66 6.98
N LYS A 126 6.76 5.18 8.02
CA LYS A 126 7.38 6.19 8.89
C LYS A 126 8.59 5.64 9.63
N GLU A 127 8.52 4.42 10.14
CA GLU A 127 9.65 3.75 10.80
C GLU A 127 10.83 3.59 9.85
N LEU A 128 10.60 3.10 8.63
CA LEU A 128 11.65 2.97 7.60
C LEU A 128 12.30 4.32 7.26
N LEU A 129 11.50 5.38 7.23
CA LEU A 129 11.98 6.74 6.96
C LEU A 129 12.61 7.42 8.18
N GLY A 130 12.65 6.77 9.34
CA GLY A 130 13.19 7.32 10.58
C GLY A 130 12.34 8.45 11.19
N ILE A 131 11.04 8.47 10.91
CA ILE A 131 10.11 9.50 11.37
C ILE A 131 9.30 8.92 12.54
N ARG A 132 9.43 9.52 13.72
CA ARG A 132 8.63 9.18 14.91
C ARG A 132 7.43 10.11 15.02
#